data_AF-A0AAU3AK53-F1
#
_entry.id   AF-A0AAU3AK53-F1
#
_cell.length_a   1.000
_cell.length_b   1.000
_cell.length_c   1.000
_cell.angle_alpha   90.00
_cell.angle_beta   90.00
_cell.angle_gamma   90.00
#
_symmetry.space_group_name_H-M   'P 1'
#
loop_
_entity.id
_entity.type
_entity.pdbx_description
1 polymer ?
#
loop_
_entity_poly.entity_id
_entity_poly.type
_entity_poly.pdbx_seq_one_letter_code
_entity_poly.pdbx_strand_id
1 'polypeptide(L)'
;MTTQGNRTPEPGVLRHEIVLERYRYILQQIHAINENVYRFLALYQAIATALVGGALALFVGYRKWGIEASVAQGGVIGLLSLTSVVAAFTVLLIVVGAFSWLDYRNEECDIAEEFVGADFRERPRPGNLLRWYETYVVLFIVVSLATMWMFAAVFVLPAMK
;
A
#
# COMPACT_ATOMS: atom_id res chain seq x y z
N MET A 1 22.53 16.88 51.63
CA MET A 1 22.10 17.30 50.28
C MET A 1 23.30 17.21 49.35
N THR A 2 23.49 16.06 48.70
CA THR A 2 24.55 15.85 47.71
C THR A 2 24.08 16.37 46.36
N THR A 3 24.67 17.48 45.93
CA THR A 3 24.57 18.02 44.58
C THR A 3 25.04 16.98 43.56
N GLN A 4 24.10 16.38 42.82
CA GLN A 4 24.42 15.67 41.58
C GLN A 4 25.04 16.69 40.63
N GLY A 5 26.35 16.57 40.44
CA GLY A 5 27.06 17.32 39.40
C GLY A 5 26.48 16.97 38.05
N ASN A 6 25.93 17.99 37.38
CA ASN A 6 25.45 17.94 36.01
C ASN A 6 26.64 17.66 35.08
N ARG A 7 27.01 16.38 34.91
CA ARG A 7 28.01 15.97 33.92
C ARG A 7 27.34 16.07 32.56
N THR A 8 27.64 17.13 31.82
CA THR A 8 27.37 17.16 30.38
C THR A 8 28.01 15.91 29.75
N PRO A 9 27.23 15.07 29.06
CA PRO A 9 27.78 13.87 28.43
C PRO A 9 28.86 14.27 27.42
N GLU A 10 29.93 13.47 27.35
CA GLU A 10 30.99 13.71 26.36
C GLU A 10 30.41 13.66 24.94
N PRO A 11 30.88 14.52 24.02
CA PRO A 11 30.27 14.68 22.69
C PRO A 11 30.20 13.38 21.87
N GLY A 12 31.12 12.43 22.11
CA GLY A 12 31.08 11.10 21.48
C GLY A 12 29.94 10.19 21.97
N VAL A 13 29.58 10.29 23.27
CA VAL A 13 28.47 9.52 23.87
C VAL A 13 27.13 10.04 23.36
N LEU A 14 26.97 11.37 23.34
CA LEU A 14 25.76 12.02 22.81
C LEU A 14 25.51 11.67 21.34
N ARG A 15 26.56 11.65 20.52
CA ARG A 15 26.48 11.24 19.10
C ARG A 15 25.97 9.80 18.96
N HIS A 16 26.49 8.89 19.78
CA HIS A 16 26.10 7.48 19.72
C HIS A 16 24.63 7.28 20.13
N GLU A 17 24.16 7.97 21.16
CA GLU A 17 22.76 7.93 21.60
C GLU A 17 21.80 8.45 20.51
N ILE A 18 22.11 9.60 19.89
CA ILE A 18 21.30 10.18 18.81
C ILE A 18 21.20 9.22 17.62
N VAL A 19 22.31 8.58 17.25
CA VAL A 19 22.34 7.63 16.13
C VAL A 19 21.55 6.36 16.45
N LEU A 20 21.65 5.84 17.67
CA LEU A 20 20.85 4.70 18.11
C LEU A 20 19.35 5.02 18.09
N GLU A 21 18.96 6.22 18.49
CA GLU A 21 17.57 6.68 18.40
C GLU A 21 17.10 6.78 16.94
N ARG A 22 17.91 7.36 16.06
CA ARG A 22 17.61 7.44 14.62
C ARG A 22 17.47 6.05 14.00
N TYR A 23 18.36 5.12 14.34
CA TYR A 23 18.31 3.74 13.88
C TYR A 23 17.03 3.03 14.35
N ARG A 24 16.66 3.17 15.63
CA ARG A 24 15.39 2.65 16.17
C ARG A 24 14.19 3.23 15.44
N TYR A 25 14.19 4.53 15.18
CA TYR A 25 13.14 5.20 14.42
C TYR A 25 13.00 4.64 13.00
N ILE A 26 14.11 4.46 12.28
CA ILE A 26 14.11 3.89 10.92
C ILE A 26 13.50 2.49 10.91
N LEU A 27 13.90 1.62 11.85
CA LEU A 27 13.33 0.28 11.96
C LEU A 27 11.82 0.30 12.23
N GLN A 28 11.36 1.23 13.08
CA GLN A 28 9.93 1.43 13.34
C GLN A 28 9.19 1.92 12.08
N GLN A 29 9.76 2.85 11.33
CA GLN A 29 9.16 3.35 10.08
C GLN A 29 9.06 2.25 9.02
N ILE A 30 10.10 1.44 8.85
CA ILE A 30 10.07 0.28 7.94
C ILE A 30 8.95 -0.68 8.33
N HIS A 31 8.80 -0.98 9.63
CA HIS A 31 7.74 -1.87 10.09
C HIS A 31 6.34 -1.28 9.86
N ALA A 32 6.16 0.02 10.13
CA ALA A 32 4.91 0.73 9.90
C ALA A 32 4.53 0.78 8.41
N ILE A 33 5.49 1.02 7.51
CA ILE A 33 5.27 0.96 6.06
C ILE A 33 4.79 -0.43 5.67
N ASN A 34 5.42 -1.47 6.21
CA ASN A 34 5.03 -2.83 5.87
C ASN A 34 3.60 -3.16 6.29
N GLU A 35 3.22 -2.75 7.51
CA GLU A 35 1.86 -2.94 8.01
C GLU A 35 0.83 -2.14 7.20
N ASN A 36 1.19 -0.91 6.78
CA ASN A 36 0.32 -0.07 5.98
C ASN A 36 -0.05 -0.70 4.64
N VAL A 37 0.85 -1.46 4.00
CA VAL A 37 0.52 -2.18 2.74
C VAL A 37 -0.67 -3.13 2.95
N TYR A 38 -0.68 -3.90 4.04
CA TYR A 38 -1.79 -4.80 4.35
C TYR A 38 -3.07 -4.05 4.71
N ARG A 39 -2.95 -2.93 5.44
CA ARG A 39 -4.10 -2.05 5.76
C ARG A 39 -4.73 -1.47 4.49
N PHE A 40 -3.91 -1.01 3.54
CA PHE A 40 -4.38 -0.50 2.25
C PHE A 40 -5.03 -1.59 1.41
N LEU A 41 -4.46 -2.80 1.39
CA LEU A 41 -5.06 -3.94 0.71
C LEU A 41 -6.43 -4.31 1.31
N ALA A 42 -6.54 -4.37 2.64
CA ALA A 42 -7.81 -4.66 3.31
C ALA A 42 -8.87 -3.59 3.01
N LEU A 43 -8.48 -2.31 3.02
CA LEU A 43 -9.37 -1.20 2.67
C LEU A 43 -9.84 -1.31 1.21
N TYR A 44 -8.93 -1.60 0.28
CA TYR A 44 -9.26 -1.85 -1.11
C TYR A 44 -10.25 -3.00 -1.25
N GLN A 45 -10.00 -4.14 -0.60
CA GLN A 45 -10.89 -5.30 -0.65
C GLN A 45 -12.29 -4.98 -0.13
N ALA A 46 -12.39 -4.25 1.00
CA ALA A 46 -13.67 -3.87 1.57
C ALA A 46 -14.47 -2.97 0.62
N ILE A 47 -13.85 -1.91 0.09
CA ILE A 47 -14.49 -0.96 -0.82
C ILE A 47 -14.85 -1.63 -2.15
N ALA A 48 -13.91 -2.37 -2.75
CA ALA A 48 -14.14 -3.08 -4.00
C ALA A 48 -15.29 -4.10 -3.87
N THR A 49 -15.34 -4.85 -2.76
CA THR A 49 -16.43 -5.80 -2.50
C THR A 49 -17.77 -5.08 -2.39
N ALA A 50 -17.83 -3.95 -1.70
CA ALA A 50 -19.05 -3.16 -1.58
C ALA A 50 -19.52 -2.62 -2.94
N LEU A 51 -18.61 -2.06 -3.75
CA LEU A 51 -18.93 -1.50 -5.06
C LEU A 51 -19.35 -2.57 -6.08
N VAL A 52 -18.61 -3.69 -6.13
CA VAL A 52 -18.95 -4.83 -7.00
C VAL A 52 -20.26 -5.48 -6.54
N GLY A 53 -20.47 -5.62 -5.24
CA GLY A 53 -21.74 -6.07 -4.67
C GLY A 53 -22.90 -5.16 -5.08
N GLY A 54 -22.71 -3.84 -5.07
CA GLY A 54 -23.67 -2.88 -5.58
C GLY A 54 -23.95 -3.05 -7.07
N ALA A 55 -22.92 -3.28 -7.89
CA ALA A 55 -23.06 -3.49 -9.32
C ALA A 55 -23.84 -4.79 -9.62
N LEU A 56 -23.56 -5.86 -8.89
CA LEU A 56 -24.29 -7.12 -8.99
C LEU A 56 -25.74 -6.98 -8.52
N ALA A 57 -25.98 -6.25 -7.42
CA ALA A 57 -27.33 -5.97 -6.94
C ALA A 57 -28.14 -5.18 -7.98
N LEU A 58 -27.52 -4.19 -8.64
CA LEU A 58 -28.14 -3.44 -9.73
C LEU A 58 -28.44 -4.34 -10.93
N PHE A 59 -27.50 -5.19 -11.33
CA PHE A 59 -27.69 -6.15 -12.42
C PHE A 59 -28.83 -7.14 -12.18
N VAL A 60 -28.94 -7.69 -10.96
CA VAL A 60 -30.00 -8.65 -10.62
C VAL A 60 -31.34 -7.93 -10.35
N GLY A 61 -31.29 -6.71 -9.83
CA GLY A 61 -32.44 -5.97 -9.33
C GLY A 61 -33.13 -5.04 -10.33
N TYR A 62 -32.45 -4.58 -11.39
CA TYR A 62 -32.95 -3.45 -12.20
C TYR A 62 -34.38 -3.66 -12.73
N ARG A 63 -34.71 -4.87 -13.19
CA ARG A 63 -36.07 -5.20 -13.67
C ARG A 63 -37.12 -5.12 -12.57
N LYS A 64 -36.80 -5.64 -11.37
CA LYS A 64 -37.71 -5.62 -10.22
C LYS A 64 -37.89 -4.19 -9.68
N TRP A 65 -36.84 -3.38 -9.77
CA TRP A 65 -36.86 -1.98 -9.33
C TRP A 65 -37.46 -1.02 -10.38
N GLY A 66 -37.86 -1.52 -11.56
CA GLY A 66 -38.41 -0.70 -12.63
C GLY A 66 -37.41 0.29 -13.23
N ILE A 67 -36.11 -0.01 -13.10
CA ILE A 67 -35.03 0.82 -13.64
C ILE A 67 -34.84 0.44 -15.11
N GLU A 68 -34.76 1.46 -15.97
CA GLU A 68 -34.46 1.26 -17.38
C GLU A 68 -33.08 0.60 -17.56
N ALA A 69 -32.97 -0.36 -18.49
CA ALA A 69 -31.73 -1.10 -18.74
C ALA A 69 -30.55 -0.17 -19.05
N SER A 70 -30.78 0.93 -19.78
CA SER A 70 -29.77 1.94 -20.13
C SER A 70 -29.19 2.62 -18.87
N VAL A 71 -30.05 3.03 -17.93
CA VAL A 71 -29.67 3.64 -16.66
C VAL A 71 -28.92 2.64 -15.79
N ALA A 72 -29.39 1.39 -15.73
CA ALA A 72 -28.76 0.35 -14.94
C ALA A 72 -27.37 -0.04 -15.48
N GLN A 73 -27.19 -0.12 -16.81
CA GLN A 73 -25.89 -0.31 -17.44
C GLN A 73 -24.93 0.84 -17.09
N GLY A 74 -25.40 2.09 -17.18
CA GLY A 74 -24.63 3.26 -16.78
C GLY A 74 -24.19 3.20 -15.31
N GLY A 75 -25.07 2.71 -14.42
CA GLY A 75 -24.76 2.49 -13.01
C GLY A 75 -23.69 1.42 -12.78
N VAL A 76 -23.75 0.29 -13.49
CA VAL A 76 -22.70 -0.76 -13.43
C VAL A 76 -21.34 -0.20 -13.88
N ILE A 77 -21.32 0.52 -15.01
CA ILE A 77 -20.10 1.15 -15.53
C ILE A 77 -19.56 2.19 -14.53
N GLY A 78 -20.44 3.00 -13.94
CA GLY A 78 -20.08 3.98 -12.93
C GLY A 78 -19.44 3.36 -11.69
N LEU A 79 -20.03 2.28 -11.17
CA LEU A 79 -19.50 1.56 -10.01
C LEU A 79 -18.15 0.89 -10.29
N LEU A 80 -17.97 0.31 -11.48
CA LEU A 80 -16.67 -0.25 -11.91
C LEU A 80 -15.62 0.85 -12.14
N SER A 81 -16.03 2.01 -12.66
CA SER A 81 -15.15 3.17 -12.79
C SER A 81 -14.69 3.68 -11.43
N LEU A 82 -15.59 3.78 -10.45
CA LEU A 82 -15.24 4.16 -9.08
C LEU A 82 -14.30 3.12 -8.44
N THR A 83 -14.55 1.83 -8.68
CA THR A 83 -13.64 0.75 -8.25
C THR A 83 -12.24 0.91 -8.86
N SER A 84 -12.16 1.35 -10.12
CA SER A 84 -10.90 1.61 -10.82
C SER A 84 -10.13 2.78 -10.19
N VAL A 85 -10.82 3.85 -9.79
CA VAL A 85 -10.21 4.98 -9.07
C VAL A 85 -9.65 4.53 -7.72
N VAL A 86 -10.41 3.74 -6.96
CA VAL A 86 -9.97 3.21 -5.66
C VAL A 86 -8.75 2.29 -5.83
N ALA A 87 -8.78 1.42 -6.86
CA ALA A 87 -7.63 0.58 -7.21
C ALA A 87 -6.39 1.41 -7.55
N ALA A 88 -6.51 2.41 -8.42
CA ALA A 88 -5.41 3.29 -8.82
C ALA A 88 -4.82 4.05 -7.62
N PHE A 89 -5.68 4.59 -6.75
CA PHE A 89 -5.23 5.26 -5.53
C PHE A 89 -4.50 4.30 -4.58
N THR A 90 -4.99 3.07 -4.43
CA THR A 90 -4.35 2.05 -3.58
C THR A 90 -2.98 1.67 -4.12
N VAL A 91 -2.86 1.45 -5.43
CA VAL A 91 -1.58 1.18 -6.09
C VAL A 91 -0.60 2.32 -5.89
N LEU A 92 -1.06 3.57 -6.03
CA LEU A 92 -0.22 4.75 -5.79
C LEU A 92 0.34 4.78 -4.36
N LEU A 93 -0.50 4.52 -3.35
CA LEU A 93 -0.07 4.47 -1.95
C LEU A 93 0.99 3.38 -1.70
N ILE A 94 0.81 2.20 -2.30
CA ILE A 94 1.79 1.10 -2.19
C ILE A 94 3.12 1.48 -2.87
N VAL A 95 3.05 2.10 -4.06
CA VAL A 95 4.25 2.52 -4.80
C VAL A 95 5.03 3.60 -4.04
N VAL A 96 4.34 4.60 -3.49
CA VAL A 96 4.98 5.62 -2.64
C VAL A 96 5.56 4.98 -1.38
N GLY A 97 4.84 4.05 -0.74
CA GLY A 97 5.36 3.29 0.40
C GLY A 97 6.63 2.51 0.08
N ALA A 98 6.69 1.87 -1.10
CA ALA A 98 7.86 1.17 -1.58
C ALA A 98 9.06 2.10 -1.81
N PHE A 99 8.84 3.31 -2.34
CA PHE A 99 9.91 4.32 -2.46
C PHE A 99 10.41 4.79 -1.10
N SER A 100 9.51 5.08 -0.16
CA SER A 100 9.90 5.43 1.21
C SER A 100 10.67 4.29 1.89
N TRP A 101 10.29 3.04 1.65
CA TRP A 101 11.04 1.89 2.16
C TRP A 101 12.46 1.84 1.61
N LEU A 102 12.67 2.09 0.31
CA LEU A 102 14.02 2.14 -0.27
C LEU A 102 14.88 3.20 0.42
N ASP A 103 14.31 4.37 0.66
CA ASP A 103 15.01 5.50 1.28
C ASP A 103 15.44 5.14 2.72
N TYR A 104 14.49 4.66 3.55
CA TYR A 104 14.79 4.23 4.91
C TYR A 104 15.79 3.06 4.98
N ARG A 105 15.75 2.14 4.00
CA ARG A 105 16.70 1.03 3.93
C ARG A 105 18.11 1.48 3.51
N ASN A 106 18.21 2.47 2.65
CA ASN A 106 19.50 3.08 2.32
C ASN A 106 20.08 3.79 3.54
N GLU A 107 19.25 4.58 4.25
CA GLU A 107 19.67 5.28 5.46
C GLU A 107 20.12 4.30 6.57
N GLU A 108 19.42 3.16 6.72
CA GLU A 108 19.84 2.09 7.64
C GLU A 108 21.23 1.53 7.27
N CYS A 109 21.50 1.32 5.98
CA CYS A 109 22.79 0.82 5.52
C CYS A 109 23.90 1.85 5.77
N ASP A 110 23.64 3.14 5.51
CA ASP A 110 24.61 4.22 5.74
C ASP A 110 25.00 4.31 7.23
N ILE A 111 24.01 4.21 8.15
CA ILE A 111 24.28 4.18 9.60
C ILE A 111 25.05 2.91 10.00
N ALA A 112 24.69 1.75 9.46
CA ALA A 112 25.38 0.50 9.79
C ALA A 112 26.83 0.50 9.32
N GLU A 113 27.09 1.04 8.12
CA GLU A 113 28.42 1.18 7.54
C GLU A 113 29.31 2.10 8.39
N GLU A 114 28.76 3.22 8.87
CA GLU A 114 29.49 4.19 9.68
C GLU A 114 29.87 3.64 11.07
N PHE A 115 29.01 2.85 11.72
CA PHE A 115 29.17 2.48 13.13
C PHE A 115 29.60 1.02 13.38
N VAL A 116 29.34 0.10 12.45
CA VAL A 116 29.66 -1.33 12.61
C VAL A 116 30.82 -1.75 11.71
N GLY A 117 30.89 -1.19 10.50
CA GLY A 117 31.97 -1.44 9.54
C GLY A 117 31.46 -1.59 8.12
N ALA A 118 32.38 -1.39 7.17
CA ALA A 118 32.11 -1.55 5.75
C ALA A 118 31.55 -2.95 5.44
N ASP A 119 30.59 -3.01 4.52
CA ASP A 119 29.92 -4.24 4.05
C ASP A 119 29.15 -5.06 5.11
N PHE A 120 28.81 -4.48 6.27
CA PHE A 120 27.95 -5.18 7.23
C PHE A 120 26.59 -5.57 6.65
N ARG A 121 26.05 -4.76 5.71
CA ARG A 121 24.77 -5.01 5.05
C ARG A 121 24.74 -4.52 3.61
N GLU A 122 24.23 -5.34 2.70
CA GLU A 122 24.07 -4.96 1.28
C GLU A 122 22.94 -3.94 1.10
N ARG A 123 23.21 -2.91 0.28
CA ARG A 123 22.21 -1.91 -0.12
C ARG A 123 21.06 -2.56 -0.91
N PRO A 124 19.80 -2.11 -0.71
CA PRO A 124 18.68 -2.61 -1.47
C PRO A 124 18.86 -2.35 -2.96
N ARG A 125 18.87 -3.41 -3.77
CA ARG A 125 18.89 -3.28 -5.23
C ARG A 125 17.45 -3.18 -5.74
N PRO A 126 17.05 -2.06 -6.36
CA PRO A 126 15.69 -1.88 -6.86
C PRO A 126 15.35 -2.86 -7.98
N GLY A 127 16.32 -3.53 -8.60
CA GLY A 127 16.10 -4.56 -9.62
C GLY A 127 15.52 -5.88 -9.08
N ASN A 128 15.38 -6.06 -7.76
CA ASN A 128 14.87 -7.30 -7.18
C ASN A 128 13.38 -7.22 -6.78
N LEU A 129 12.57 -6.51 -7.57
CA LEU A 129 11.15 -6.27 -7.33
C LEU A 129 10.32 -7.55 -7.18
N LEU A 130 10.76 -8.67 -7.77
CA LEU A 130 10.09 -9.97 -7.65
C LEU A 130 10.17 -10.59 -6.26
N ARG A 131 11.09 -10.14 -5.40
CA ARG A 131 11.15 -10.59 -3.99
C ARG A 131 10.24 -9.77 -3.08
N TRP A 132 9.68 -8.68 -3.58
CA TRP A 132 8.88 -7.75 -2.81
C TRP A 132 7.44 -8.21 -2.79
N TYR A 133 6.87 -8.35 -1.59
CA TYR A 133 5.49 -8.79 -1.46
C TYR A 133 4.54 -7.71 -2.01
N GLU A 134 4.93 -6.44 -1.99
CA GLU A 134 4.24 -5.28 -2.54
C GLU A 134 3.95 -5.44 -4.03
N THR A 135 4.90 -6.02 -4.79
CA THR A 135 4.72 -6.31 -6.22
C THR A 135 3.56 -7.27 -6.46
N TYR A 136 3.43 -8.29 -5.62
CA TYR A 136 2.33 -9.26 -5.72
C TYR A 136 1.00 -8.65 -5.28
N VAL A 137 1.00 -7.73 -4.30
CA VAL A 137 -0.21 -6.98 -3.91
C VAL A 137 -0.69 -6.08 -5.05
N VAL A 138 0.21 -5.34 -5.69
CA VAL A 138 -0.12 -4.51 -6.86
C VAL A 138 -0.63 -5.38 -8.01
N LEU A 139 0.06 -6.49 -8.31
CA LEU A 139 -0.38 -7.45 -9.32
C LEU A 139 -1.78 -7.99 -9.03
N PHE A 140 -2.06 -8.35 -7.77
CA PHE A 140 -3.38 -8.81 -7.35
C PHE A 140 -4.46 -7.76 -7.63
N ILE A 141 -4.23 -6.49 -7.26
CA ILE A 141 -5.18 -5.39 -7.51
C ILE A 141 -5.44 -5.20 -9.01
N VAL A 142 -4.39 -5.26 -9.83
CA VAL A 142 -4.50 -5.08 -11.29
C VAL A 142 -5.27 -6.25 -11.92
N VAL A 143 -4.95 -7.49 -11.54
CA VAL A 143 -5.61 -8.68 -12.06
C VAL A 143 -7.07 -8.75 -11.62
N SER A 144 -7.37 -8.42 -10.35
CA SER A 144 -8.75 -8.38 -9.85
C SER A 144 -9.57 -7.34 -10.60
N LEU A 145 -9.03 -6.14 -10.81
CA LEU A 145 -9.71 -5.08 -11.56
C LEU A 145 -9.96 -5.49 -13.02
N ALA A 146 -8.96 -6.05 -13.69
CA ALA A 146 -9.09 -6.54 -15.06
C ALA A 146 -10.17 -7.63 -15.17
N THR A 147 -10.20 -8.54 -14.20
CA THR A 147 -11.20 -9.61 -14.12
C THR A 147 -12.61 -9.05 -13.95
N MET A 148 -12.80 -8.06 -13.07
CA MET A 148 -14.10 -7.39 -12.86
C MET A 148 -14.62 -6.73 -14.13
N TRP A 149 -13.75 -5.98 -14.83
CA TRP A 149 -14.11 -5.36 -16.11
C TRP A 149 -14.42 -6.37 -17.20
N MET A 150 -13.59 -7.42 -17.33
CA MET A 150 -13.82 -8.49 -18.29
C MET A 150 -15.16 -9.19 -18.02
N PHE A 151 -15.45 -9.52 -16.77
CA PHE A 151 -16.71 -10.15 -16.38
C PHE A 151 -17.90 -9.25 -16.70
N ALA A 152 -17.80 -7.95 -16.40
CA ALA A 152 -18.85 -7.01 -16.68
C ALA A 152 -19.11 -6.84 -18.18
N ALA A 153 -18.04 -6.71 -18.98
CA ALA A 153 -18.13 -6.51 -20.42
C ALA A 153 -18.67 -7.75 -21.15
N VAL A 154 -18.27 -8.96 -20.73
CA VAL A 154 -18.64 -10.20 -21.42
C VAL A 154 -20.01 -10.73 -20.97
N PHE A 155 -20.34 -10.60 -19.67
CA PHE A 155 -21.54 -11.24 -19.12
C PHE A 155 -22.60 -10.24 -18.66
N VAL A 156 -22.23 -9.23 -17.88
CA VAL A 156 -23.20 -8.36 -17.20
C VAL A 156 -23.87 -7.41 -18.19
N LEU A 157 -23.09 -6.58 -18.89
CA LEU A 157 -23.62 -5.55 -19.78
C LEU A 157 -24.43 -6.14 -20.95
N PRO A 158 -23.99 -7.20 -21.65
CA PRO A 158 -24.77 -7.79 -22.75
C PRO A 158 -26.07 -8.46 -22.30
N ALA A 159 -26.15 -8.91 -21.05
CA ALA A 159 -27.34 -9.54 -20.48
C ALA A 159 -28.40 -8.52 -20.02
N MET A 160 -28.03 -7.25 -19.85
CA MET A 160 -28.95 -6.16 -19.55
C MET A 160 -29.63 -5.70 -20.83
N LYS A 161 -30.83 -6.24 -21.09
CA LYS A 161 -31.72 -5.85 -22.19
C LYS A 161 -33.06 -5.40 -21.63
#